data_AF-A0AAW2LAV2-F1
#
_entry.id   AF-A0AAW2LAV2-F1
#
_cell.length_a   1.000
_cell.length_b   1.000
_cell.length_c   1.000
_cell.angle_alpha   90.00
_cell.angle_beta   90.00
_cell.angle_gamma   90.00
#
_symmetry.space_group_name_H-M   'P 1'
#
loop_
_entity.id
_entity.type
_entity.pdbx_description
1 polymer ?
#
loop_
_entity_poly.entity_id
_entity_poly.type
_entity_poly.pdbx_seq_one_letter_code
_entity_poly.pdbx_strand_id
1 'polypeptide(L)'
;MAATSVVCSWLMAACMSVAYEKESSVSMLSSTSLCRLTKWAARRRKRVLAKCAPDFSGFSSLVSSCFAFEPCDDFYKSSHASSGCLFCFGSRNLPLHPRRRKLFRSSAHCGEIMATTVNPAMEVTPKQKPPTQQRRVVVTGMGVETPLGHDPDVFYNNLLQGVSGISEIEAFDCSQYPTRIAGEIKSFSADGWVAPKFSKRMDRFMLYMLTAGKKALADGGITEDVMDELNKARCGVLIGSAMGGMQVFNDAIEALRISYRKMNPFCVPFATTNMGSAMLAMDLGWMGPNYSISTACATSNFCILSAANHIIRGEADMMLCGGSDAAIIPIGLGGFIACRALSQRNADPTKASRPWDTNRDGFVMGEGAGVLLLEELEHAKKRGATIYAEFLGGSFTCDAYHMTEPHPDGTGVILCIEKALSQSGVSKEDVNYINAHATSTPAGDLKEFQALIHCFGQNPELRVNSTKSMIGHLLGAAGAVEAVATVQAIMTGWIHPNVNLENPDHGVIEYVTRGQDM
;
A
#
# COMPACT_ATOMS: atom_id res chain seq x y z
N MET A 1 -26.38 -10.83 -13.87
CA MET A 1 -24.98 -11.27 -14.08
C MET A 1 -24.13 -10.02 -14.17
N ALA A 2 -23.36 -9.71 -13.12
CA ALA A 2 -22.45 -8.57 -13.08
C ALA A 2 -21.08 -9.07 -12.59
N ALA A 3 -20.00 -8.54 -13.19
CA ALA A 3 -18.63 -9.02 -13.03
C ALA A 3 -17.87 -8.29 -11.91
N THR A 4 -16.63 -8.73 -11.64
CA THR A 4 -16.13 -8.81 -10.25
C THR A 4 -14.81 -8.08 -9.91
N SER A 5 -14.73 -7.38 -8.77
CA SER A 5 -13.49 -6.80 -8.18
C SER A 5 -13.60 -6.53 -6.65
N VAL A 6 -12.60 -6.93 -5.87
CA VAL A 6 -12.60 -7.04 -4.38
C VAL A 6 -12.26 -5.73 -3.63
N VAL A 7 -12.87 -5.48 -2.45
CA VAL A 7 -12.47 -4.43 -1.47
C VAL A 7 -12.47 -4.96 -0.01
N CYS A 8 -11.62 -4.38 0.86
CA CYS A 8 -11.49 -4.72 2.29
C CYS A 8 -11.21 -3.42 3.10
N SER A 9 -11.78 -3.28 4.30
CA SER A 9 -11.84 -2.02 5.08
C SER A 9 -11.00 -2.04 6.38
N TRP A 10 -10.27 -0.97 6.69
CA TRP A 10 -9.33 -0.90 7.82
C TRP A 10 -9.20 0.48 8.47
N LEU A 11 -8.72 0.45 9.71
CA LEU A 11 -8.66 1.56 10.66
C LEU A 11 -7.24 1.70 11.25
N MET A 12 -6.77 2.92 11.48
CA MET A 12 -5.57 3.20 12.29
C MET A 12 -6.00 3.84 13.62
N ALA A 13 -5.51 3.31 14.74
CA ALA A 13 -5.78 3.77 16.09
C ALA A 13 -4.48 4.25 16.75
N ALA A 14 -4.49 5.43 17.36
CA ALA A 14 -3.38 6.00 18.11
C ALA A 14 -3.63 5.93 19.62
N CYS A 15 -2.54 5.78 20.39
CA CYS A 15 -2.56 5.84 21.86
C CYS A 15 -1.33 6.62 22.34
N MET A 16 -1.52 7.56 23.27
CA MET A 16 -0.45 8.29 23.93
C MET A 16 -0.36 7.86 25.39
N SER A 17 0.77 7.31 25.81
CA SER A 17 1.04 7.03 27.23
C SER A 17 1.90 8.14 27.82
N VAL A 18 1.32 8.96 28.71
CA VAL A 18 2.06 10.00 29.45
C VAL A 18 2.74 9.38 30.66
N ALA A 19 4.07 9.27 30.61
CA ALA A 19 4.87 8.94 31.79
C ALA A 19 5.00 10.17 32.71
N TYR A 20 4.28 10.16 33.84
CA TYR A 20 4.28 11.25 34.81
C TYR A 20 5.43 11.10 35.82
N GLU A 21 6.62 11.60 35.49
CA GLU A 21 7.65 11.88 36.49
C GLU A 21 7.48 13.30 37.06
N LYS A 22 7.74 13.43 38.36
CA LYS A 22 7.25 14.55 39.18
C LYS A 22 8.42 15.21 39.91
N GLU A 23 8.90 16.36 39.43
CA GLU A 23 9.59 17.31 40.33
C GLU A 23 9.60 18.78 39.90
N SER A 24 9.32 19.62 40.91
CA SER A 24 9.56 21.07 41.13
C SER A 24 9.78 22.08 39.99
N SER A 25 8.95 23.11 40.06
CA SER A 25 8.99 24.44 39.42
C SER A 25 10.31 25.25 39.49
N VAL A 26 10.62 25.97 38.40
CA VAL A 26 11.16 27.36 38.38
C VAL A 26 10.49 28.14 37.22
N SER A 27 10.49 29.48 37.32
CA SER A 27 9.64 30.47 36.63
C SER A 27 9.77 30.65 35.11
N MET A 28 8.66 31.09 34.49
CA MET A 28 8.58 31.75 33.18
C MET A 28 9.59 32.87 32.96
N LEU A 29 10.05 33.02 31.72
CA LEU A 29 10.29 34.33 31.08
C LEU A 29 9.96 34.24 29.58
N SER A 30 9.35 35.28 29.04
CA SER A 30 8.88 35.36 27.66
C SER A 30 9.94 35.95 26.73
N SER A 31 9.93 35.55 25.45
CA SER A 31 10.25 36.47 24.34
C SER A 31 9.80 35.91 22.99
N THR A 32 9.61 36.81 22.03
CA THR A 32 8.95 36.59 20.75
C THR A 32 9.93 36.51 19.57
N SER A 33 9.49 35.79 18.52
CA SER A 33 9.62 36.17 17.10
C SER A 33 10.77 35.65 16.20
N LEU A 34 10.35 35.46 14.93
CA LEU A 34 11.05 35.52 13.65
C LEU A 34 11.91 34.35 13.13
N CYS A 35 11.25 33.57 12.25
CA CYS A 35 11.63 33.33 10.85
C CYS A 35 13.11 33.37 10.44
N ARG A 36 13.61 32.26 9.89
CA ARG A 36 14.60 32.26 8.78
C ARG A 36 14.50 31.00 7.91
N LEU A 37 13.93 31.16 6.72
CA LEU A 37 13.92 30.15 5.66
C LEU A 37 15.18 30.21 4.77
N THR A 38 15.54 29.03 4.26
CA THR A 38 16.20 28.73 2.96
C THR A 38 17.50 29.43 2.55
N LYS A 39 18.59 28.63 2.48
CA LYS A 39 19.63 28.70 1.42
C LYS A 39 20.25 27.33 1.12
N TRP A 40 19.57 26.48 0.34
CA TRP A 40 20.13 25.22 -0.18
C TRP A 40 19.87 25.04 -1.69
N ALA A 41 20.40 25.96 -2.50
CA ALA A 41 20.54 25.80 -3.95
C ALA A 41 21.55 26.80 -4.52
N ALA A 42 22.83 26.43 -4.59
CA ALA A 42 23.84 26.89 -5.57
C ALA A 42 25.28 26.66 -5.06
N ARG A 43 25.96 25.61 -5.55
CA ARG A 43 27.43 25.54 -5.74
C ARG A 43 27.85 24.15 -6.28
N ARG A 44 27.99 24.01 -7.61
CA ARG A 44 28.97 23.09 -8.23
C ARG A 44 29.06 23.33 -9.74
N ARG A 45 30.15 23.99 -10.19
CA ARG A 45 30.74 23.90 -11.54
C ARG A 45 32.07 24.66 -11.60
N LYS A 46 33.21 23.95 -11.59
CA LYS A 46 34.28 24.01 -12.62
C LYS A 46 35.59 23.35 -12.16
N ARG A 47 36.28 22.75 -13.14
CA ARG A 47 37.61 22.06 -13.11
C ARG A 47 37.58 20.72 -12.34
N VAL A 48 38.24 19.66 -12.80
CA VAL A 48 39.37 19.56 -13.74
C VAL A 48 39.06 18.68 -14.97
N LEU A 49 39.71 18.98 -16.10
CA LEU A 49 39.79 18.14 -17.32
C LEU A 49 41.26 17.79 -17.55
N ALA A 50 41.62 16.50 -17.65
CA ALA A 50 42.85 16.04 -18.31
C ALA A 50 42.82 14.53 -18.66
N LYS A 51 42.65 14.25 -19.95
CA LYS A 51 43.19 13.13 -20.76
C LYS A 51 43.54 11.80 -20.07
N CYS A 52 42.93 10.71 -20.58
CA CYS A 52 43.66 9.76 -21.44
C CYS A 52 42.70 8.90 -22.29
N ALA A 53 43.04 8.74 -23.56
CA ALA A 53 42.57 7.72 -24.50
C ALA A 53 43.77 7.42 -25.43
N PRO A 54 43.91 6.19 -25.94
CA PRO A 54 43.21 5.87 -27.20
C PRO A 54 42.61 4.45 -27.27
N ASP A 55 41.68 4.33 -28.23
CA ASP A 55 41.35 3.18 -29.09
C ASP A 55 41.64 1.74 -28.62
N PHE A 56 40.61 0.89 -28.68
CA PHE A 56 40.68 -0.29 -29.56
C PHE A 56 39.28 -0.72 -30.05
N SER A 57 39.24 -1.17 -31.30
CA SER A 57 38.02 -1.56 -32.01
C SER A 57 37.67 -3.04 -31.83
N GLY A 58 36.39 -3.32 -31.52
CA GLY A 58 35.71 -4.58 -31.83
C GLY A 58 36.00 -5.76 -30.89
N PHE A 59 34.92 -6.35 -30.36
CA PHE A 59 34.60 -7.74 -30.70
C PHE A 59 33.10 -8.02 -30.47
N SER A 60 32.47 -8.61 -31.48
CA SER A 60 31.14 -9.21 -31.38
C SER A 60 31.32 -10.69 -31.07
N SER A 61 30.83 -11.16 -29.91
CA SER A 61 30.30 -12.51 -29.71
C SER A 61 30.08 -12.80 -28.22
N LEU A 62 28.86 -13.16 -27.82
CA LEU A 62 28.58 -14.16 -26.77
C LEU A 62 27.09 -14.52 -26.75
N VAL A 63 26.59 -15.03 -27.88
CA VAL A 63 25.32 -15.77 -27.97
C VAL A 63 25.53 -16.95 -28.92
N SER A 64 25.91 -18.12 -28.41
CA SER A 64 25.65 -19.42 -29.04
C SER A 64 26.02 -20.60 -28.12
N SER A 65 25.00 -21.24 -27.54
CA SER A 65 24.97 -22.63 -27.02
C SER A 65 23.70 -22.77 -26.14
N CYS A 66 22.68 -23.59 -26.43
CA CYS A 66 22.47 -24.53 -27.54
C CYS A 66 20.99 -24.50 -27.96
N PHE A 67 20.73 -24.43 -29.26
CA PHE A 67 19.52 -25.00 -29.86
C PHE A 67 19.98 -25.90 -31.00
N ALA A 68 19.68 -27.20 -30.88
CA ALA A 68 19.91 -28.17 -31.93
C ALA A 68 18.67 -29.07 -32.02
N PHE A 69 17.75 -28.70 -32.89
CA PHE A 69 16.82 -29.60 -33.57
C PHE A 69 16.32 -28.89 -34.83
N GLU A 70 16.81 -29.35 -35.99
CA GLU A 70 16.28 -28.97 -37.30
C GLU A 70 15.15 -29.93 -37.73
N PRO A 71 14.34 -29.56 -38.74
CA PRO A 71 12.95 -30.03 -38.84
C PRO A 71 12.78 -31.29 -39.69
N CYS A 72 11.55 -31.83 -39.66
CA CYS A 72 11.07 -32.80 -40.63
C CYS A 72 9.64 -32.41 -41.04
N ASP A 73 9.49 -31.83 -42.23
CA ASP A 73 8.22 -31.71 -42.95
C ASP A 73 8.15 -32.83 -44.00
N ASP A 74 7.02 -33.56 -44.07
CA ASP A 74 6.21 -33.70 -45.29
C ASP A 74 5.10 -34.79 -45.18
N PHE A 75 4.06 -34.66 -46.04
CA PHE A 75 2.91 -35.58 -46.28
C PHE A 75 1.85 -35.76 -45.15
N TYR A 76 0.54 -35.57 -45.37
CA TYR A 76 -0.22 -35.13 -46.56
C TYR A 76 -1.61 -34.53 -46.21
N LYS A 77 -2.37 -34.13 -47.25
CA LYS A 77 -3.50 -33.16 -47.23
C LYS A 77 -4.91 -33.70 -46.92
N SER A 78 -5.81 -32.73 -46.66
CA SER A 78 -7.25 -32.66 -46.98
C SER A 78 -8.25 -32.94 -45.84
N SER A 79 -9.49 -32.40 -45.81
CA SER A 79 -10.05 -31.13 -46.33
C SER A 79 -11.52 -30.97 -45.90
N HIS A 80 -11.99 -29.72 -45.73
CA HIS A 80 -13.40 -29.28 -45.72
C HIS A 80 -14.39 -29.70 -44.61
N ALA A 81 -15.19 -28.69 -44.21
CA ALA A 81 -16.59 -28.77 -43.74
C ALA A 81 -16.87 -29.45 -42.38
N SER A 82 -17.91 -29.10 -41.61
CA SER A 82 -18.81 -27.92 -41.55
C SER A 82 -19.74 -28.06 -40.35
N SER A 83 -20.18 -26.95 -39.75
CA SER A 83 -21.45 -26.80 -39.00
C SER A 83 -21.74 -27.67 -37.76
N GLY A 84 -22.33 -27.08 -36.71
CA GLY A 84 -23.12 -27.84 -35.74
C GLY A 84 -23.07 -27.35 -34.29
N CYS A 85 -24.05 -26.54 -33.89
CA CYS A 85 -24.43 -26.42 -32.48
C CYS A 85 -25.02 -27.77 -31.99
N LEU A 86 -24.82 -28.16 -30.72
CA LEU A 86 -25.86 -28.02 -29.69
C LEU A 86 -25.47 -28.59 -28.30
N PHE A 87 -26.12 -27.96 -27.32
CA PHE A 87 -26.26 -28.21 -25.89
C PHE A 87 -26.53 -29.63 -25.34
N CYS A 88 -26.25 -29.75 -24.04
CA CYS A 88 -27.00 -30.45 -22.97
C CYS A 88 -26.70 -31.93 -22.56
N PHE A 89 -26.23 -32.04 -21.30
CA PHE A 89 -26.68 -32.92 -20.20
C PHE A 89 -27.47 -34.22 -20.49
N GLY A 90 -27.05 -35.31 -19.82
CA GLY A 90 -27.97 -36.41 -19.49
C GLY A 90 -27.33 -37.73 -19.02
N SER A 91 -27.28 -37.98 -17.70
CA SER A 91 -26.87 -39.27 -17.13
C SER A 91 -27.89 -40.39 -17.38
N ARG A 92 -27.45 -41.66 -17.37
CA ARG A 92 -28.23 -42.80 -16.82
C ARG A 92 -27.37 -44.01 -16.46
N ASN A 93 -27.86 -44.77 -15.47
CA ASN A 93 -27.14 -45.81 -14.70
C ASN A 93 -27.52 -47.26 -15.14
N LEU A 94 -26.83 -48.23 -14.49
CA LEU A 94 -27.22 -49.63 -14.14
C LEU A 94 -26.57 -50.75 -14.98
N PRO A 95 -26.44 -52.00 -14.44
CA PRO A 95 -26.63 -52.47 -13.05
C PRO A 95 -25.46 -53.31 -12.45
N LEU A 96 -25.56 -53.61 -11.14
CA LEU A 96 -24.75 -54.59 -10.39
C LEU A 96 -25.54 -55.88 -10.11
N HIS A 97 -24.90 -57.06 -10.07
CA HIS A 97 -25.19 -58.16 -9.11
C HIS A 97 -24.13 -59.31 -9.10
N PRO A 98 -24.13 -60.32 -8.18
CA PRO A 98 -22.91 -60.65 -7.42
C PRO A 98 -22.54 -62.16 -7.26
N ARG A 99 -21.38 -62.50 -6.66
CA ARG A 99 -21.25 -63.42 -5.48
C ARG A 99 -19.82 -63.80 -5.01
N ARG A 100 -19.60 -63.60 -3.69
CA ARG A 100 -18.78 -64.33 -2.68
C ARG A 100 -17.59 -65.27 -3.04
N ARG A 101 -16.41 -64.88 -2.50
CA ARG A 101 -15.46 -65.62 -1.59
C ARG A 101 -15.08 -67.10 -1.84
N LYS A 102 -13.75 -67.36 -1.85
CA LYS A 102 -13.07 -68.29 -0.91
C LYS A 102 -11.57 -67.95 -0.74
N LEU A 103 -10.96 -68.38 0.37
CA LEU A 103 -9.57 -68.12 0.77
C LEU A 103 -8.59 -69.18 0.25
N PHE A 104 -7.28 -68.87 0.22
CA PHE A 104 -6.22 -69.80 0.66
C PHE A 104 -4.98 -69.05 1.22
N ARG A 105 -4.29 -69.66 2.19
CA ARG A 105 -2.99 -69.26 2.76
C ARG A 105 -1.85 -70.01 2.04
N SER A 106 -0.66 -69.41 1.94
CA SER A 106 0.62 -70.16 2.04
C SER A 106 1.83 -69.24 2.31
N SER A 107 2.94 -69.85 2.71
CA SER A 107 4.26 -69.27 2.98
C SER A 107 5.31 -70.40 2.89
N ALA A 108 6.63 -70.20 2.86
CA ALA A 108 7.46 -69.01 3.06
C ALA A 108 8.76 -69.13 2.21
N HIS A 109 9.86 -68.49 2.67
CA HIS A 109 11.26 -68.59 2.21
C HIS A 109 11.64 -67.89 0.89
N CYS A 110 12.88 -67.43 0.71
CA CYS A 110 13.88 -66.81 1.62
C CYS A 110 15.00 -66.24 0.74
N GLY A 111 15.56 -65.07 1.05
CA GLY A 111 16.68 -64.48 0.31
C GLY A 111 17.16 -63.19 0.99
N GLU A 112 18.46 -63.10 1.23
CA GLU A 112 19.07 -62.13 2.15
C GLU A 112 19.18 -60.71 1.58
N ILE A 113 19.07 -59.69 2.44
CA ILE A 113 19.60 -58.35 2.19
C ILE A 113 20.36 -57.88 3.43
N MET A 114 21.58 -57.37 3.20
CA MET A 114 22.54 -56.93 4.23
C MET A 114 21.96 -55.85 5.16
N ALA A 115 22.10 -56.06 6.47
CA ALA A 115 21.87 -55.01 7.45
C ALA A 115 23.04 -54.00 7.43
N THR A 116 22.76 -52.76 7.00
CA THR A 116 23.71 -51.65 7.18
C THR A 116 23.33 -50.89 8.45
N THR A 117 24.21 -50.91 9.46
CA THR A 117 23.98 -50.21 10.73
C THR A 117 24.09 -48.71 10.56
N VAL A 118 22.94 -48.02 10.50
CA VAL A 118 22.89 -46.57 10.61
C VAL A 118 22.99 -46.22 12.10
N ASN A 119 24.07 -45.55 12.50
CA ASN A 119 24.20 -45.01 13.86
C ASN A 119 23.04 -44.04 14.15
N PRO A 120 22.42 -44.08 15.34
CA PRO A 120 21.40 -43.11 15.70
C PRO A 120 22.01 -41.70 15.67
N ALA A 121 21.33 -40.80 14.96
CA ALA A 121 21.76 -39.41 14.84
C ALA A 121 21.78 -38.73 16.22
N MET A 122 22.69 -37.77 16.39
CA MET A 122 22.80 -36.96 17.61
C MET A 122 21.43 -36.40 18.03
N GLU A 123 21.12 -36.47 19.33
CA GLU A 123 20.00 -35.73 19.89
C GLU A 123 20.18 -34.24 19.62
N VAL A 124 19.31 -33.68 18.78
CA VAL A 124 19.17 -32.24 18.64
C VAL A 124 18.51 -31.74 19.93
N THR A 125 19.34 -31.41 20.92
CA THR A 125 18.90 -30.71 22.12
C THR A 125 18.24 -29.41 21.66
N PRO A 126 16.96 -29.17 21.99
CA PRO A 126 16.31 -27.92 21.63
C PRO A 126 16.98 -26.82 22.47
N LYS A 127 17.91 -26.07 21.85
CA LYS A 127 18.39 -24.81 22.42
C LYS A 127 17.16 -23.93 22.59
N GLN A 128 16.69 -23.82 23.84
CA GLN A 128 15.68 -22.83 24.20
C GLN A 128 16.21 -21.48 23.73
N LYS A 129 15.49 -20.86 22.79
CA LYS A 129 15.76 -19.50 22.36
C LYS A 129 15.73 -18.67 23.66
N PRO A 130 16.76 -17.88 24.00
CA PRO A 130 16.66 -16.98 25.14
C PRO A 130 15.41 -16.10 24.93
N PRO A 131 14.75 -15.63 26.01
CA PRO A 131 13.59 -14.76 25.87
C PRO A 131 14.00 -13.47 25.17
N THR A 132 13.84 -13.44 23.84
CA THR A 132 14.14 -12.29 23.02
C THR A 132 13.09 -11.25 23.34
N GLN A 133 13.51 -10.19 24.03
CA GLN A 133 12.73 -8.97 24.18
C GLN A 133 12.15 -8.60 22.82
N GLN A 134 10.82 -8.48 22.75
CA GLN A 134 10.11 -8.31 21.48
C GLN A 134 10.61 -7.05 20.78
N ARG A 135 11.06 -7.18 19.53
CA ARG A 135 11.62 -6.06 18.77
C ARG A 135 10.51 -5.04 18.52
N ARG A 136 10.68 -3.84 19.05
CA ARG A 136 9.75 -2.71 18.93
C ARG A 136 9.98 -1.98 17.62
N VAL A 137 8.91 -1.51 16.99
CA VAL A 137 8.95 -0.88 15.66
C VAL A 137 8.54 0.57 15.79
N VAL A 138 9.36 1.48 15.28
CA VAL A 138 9.13 2.93 15.33
C VAL A 138 9.05 3.52 13.93
N VAL A 139 8.28 4.60 13.79
CA VAL A 139 8.29 5.46 12.61
C VAL A 139 9.40 6.49 12.79
N THR A 140 10.41 6.45 11.92
CA THR A 140 11.54 7.39 11.97
C THR A 140 11.60 8.35 10.79
N GLY A 141 10.75 8.18 9.77
CA GLY A 141 10.69 9.02 8.57
C GLY A 141 9.36 8.92 7.84
N MET A 142 8.93 10.00 7.19
CA MET A 142 7.66 10.12 6.46
C MET A 142 7.83 10.83 5.11
N GLY A 143 7.05 10.41 4.11
CA GLY A 143 7.04 11.05 2.80
C GLY A 143 5.71 10.88 2.10
N VAL A 144 5.25 11.93 1.42
CA VAL A 144 3.95 11.98 0.77
C VAL A 144 3.99 12.67 -0.59
N GLU A 145 3.09 12.24 -1.47
CA GLU A 145 2.71 12.91 -2.72
C GLU A 145 1.18 12.91 -2.75
N THR A 146 0.54 14.07 -2.60
CA THR A 146 -0.92 14.18 -2.50
C THR A 146 -1.44 15.43 -3.23
N PRO A 147 -2.75 15.52 -3.52
CA PRO A 147 -3.38 16.73 -4.06
C PRO A 147 -3.27 17.96 -3.15
N LEU A 148 -2.91 17.76 -1.88
CA LEU A 148 -2.77 18.82 -0.86
C LEU A 148 -1.32 19.10 -0.46
N GLY A 149 -0.33 18.43 -1.06
CA GLY A 149 1.07 18.66 -0.73
C GLY A 149 1.97 17.46 -1.00
N HIS A 150 3.25 17.79 -1.16
CA HIS A 150 4.35 16.85 -1.47
C HIS A 150 5.35 16.75 -0.31
N ASP A 151 4.94 17.21 0.87
CA ASP A 151 5.73 17.34 2.08
C ASP A 151 4.79 17.07 3.26
N PRO A 152 5.18 16.26 4.28
CA PRO A 152 4.28 15.86 5.35
C PRO A 152 3.68 17.03 6.12
N ASP A 153 4.44 18.10 6.39
CA ASP A 153 3.98 19.25 7.17
C ASP A 153 3.04 20.12 6.33
N VAL A 154 3.37 20.37 5.06
CA VAL A 154 2.49 21.14 4.16
C VAL A 154 1.16 20.41 3.95
N PHE A 155 1.22 19.09 3.71
CA PHE A 155 0.05 18.22 3.60
C PHE A 155 -0.82 18.31 4.85
N TYR A 156 -0.22 18.13 6.03
CA TYR A 156 -0.97 18.10 7.28
C TYR A 156 -1.55 19.47 7.67
N ASN A 157 -0.82 20.56 7.46
CA ASN A 157 -1.36 21.91 7.67
C ASN A 157 -2.58 22.21 6.76
N ASN A 158 -2.56 21.73 5.51
CA ASN A 158 -3.70 21.85 4.61
C ASN A 158 -4.90 20.98 5.04
N LEU A 159 -4.65 19.78 5.60
CA LEU A 159 -5.70 18.99 6.23
C LEU A 159 -6.32 19.73 7.43
N LEU A 160 -5.51 20.25 8.36
CA LEU A 160 -6.00 21.01 9.52
C LEU A 160 -6.88 22.19 9.07
N GLN A 161 -6.47 22.93 8.04
CA GLN A 161 -7.24 24.04 7.47
C GLN A 161 -8.51 23.62 6.72
N GLY A 162 -8.78 22.33 6.51
CA GLY A 162 -9.95 21.85 5.79
C GLY A 162 -9.89 22.10 4.27
N VAL A 163 -8.68 22.23 3.71
CA VAL A 163 -8.50 22.50 2.27
C VAL A 163 -8.92 21.26 1.47
N SER A 164 -9.85 21.44 0.52
CA SER A 164 -10.23 20.35 -0.39
C SER A 164 -9.26 20.30 -1.59
N GLY A 165 -8.68 19.13 -1.82
CA GLY A 165 -7.86 18.83 -3.00
C GLY A 165 -8.71 18.34 -4.19
N ILE A 166 -10.03 18.27 -4.03
CA ILE A 166 -10.95 17.79 -5.06
C ILE A 166 -11.35 18.95 -5.98
N SER A 167 -11.14 18.75 -7.27
CA SER A 167 -11.52 19.72 -8.31
C SER A 167 -11.86 19.00 -9.62
N GLU A 168 -12.15 19.76 -10.68
CA GLU A 168 -12.29 19.20 -12.03
C GLU A 168 -10.98 18.56 -12.50
N ILE A 169 -11.09 17.47 -13.26
CA ILE A 169 -9.96 16.73 -13.82
C ILE A 169 -9.36 17.51 -14.99
N GLU A 170 -8.05 17.76 -14.93
CA GLU A 170 -7.27 18.46 -15.96
C GLU A 170 -6.40 17.51 -16.79
N ALA A 171 -6.10 16.31 -16.29
CA ALA A 171 -5.25 15.32 -16.94
C ALA A 171 -5.74 14.84 -18.34
N PHE A 172 -7.05 14.85 -18.60
CA PHE A 172 -7.65 14.44 -19.88
C PHE A 172 -9.07 14.99 -20.08
N ASP A 173 -9.54 15.03 -21.33
CA ASP A 173 -10.94 15.38 -21.64
C ASP A 173 -11.90 14.31 -21.11
N CYS A 174 -12.60 14.65 -20.04
CA CYS A 174 -13.67 13.86 -19.45
C CYS A 174 -15.06 14.50 -19.66
N SER A 175 -15.24 15.44 -20.60
CA SER A 175 -16.50 16.19 -20.80
C SER A 175 -17.74 15.31 -20.99
N GLN A 176 -17.59 14.13 -21.60
CA GLN A 176 -18.66 13.14 -21.81
C GLN A 176 -18.88 12.18 -20.63
N TYR A 177 -18.06 12.28 -19.57
CA TYR A 177 -18.13 11.36 -18.43
C TYR A 177 -19.14 11.87 -17.38
N PRO A 178 -19.91 10.98 -16.73
CA PRO A 178 -20.81 11.35 -15.64
C PRO A 178 -20.08 11.86 -14.38
N THR A 179 -18.83 11.43 -14.15
CA THR A 179 -17.93 11.96 -13.13
C THR A 179 -16.75 12.63 -13.83
N ARG A 180 -16.42 13.87 -13.44
CA ARG A 180 -15.39 14.75 -14.04
C ARG A 180 -14.51 15.42 -12.97
N ILE A 181 -14.54 14.88 -11.76
CA ILE A 181 -13.91 15.44 -10.57
C ILE A 181 -13.02 14.40 -9.89
N ALA A 182 -11.89 14.83 -9.35
CA ALA A 182 -10.96 13.98 -8.61
C ALA A 182 -10.05 14.79 -7.68
N GLY A 183 -9.41 14.10 -6.74
CA GLY A 183 -8.19 14.56 -6.06
C GLY A 183 -6.98 14.33 -6.97
N GLU A 184 -6.77 15.21 -7.96
CA GLU A 184 -5.66 15.12 -8.92
C GLU A 184 -4.41 15.84 -8.42
N ILE A 185 -3.23 15.24 -8.62
CA ILE A 185 -1.94 15.92 -8.40
C ILE A 185 -1.60 16.74 -9.66
N LYS A 186 -2.08 17.99 -9.67
CA LYS A 186 -1.95 18.93 -10.81
C LYS A 186 -0.51 19.32 -11.12
N SER A 187 0.33 19.45 -10.11
CA SER A 187 1.76 19.73 -10.26
C SER A 187 2.57 18.62 -9.61
N PHE A 188 3.45 17.96 -10.36
CA PHE A 188 4.39 16.98 -9.82
C PHE A 188 5.75 17.16 -10.48
N SER A 189 6.82 17.03 -9.69
CA SER A 189 8.18 16.89 -10.22
C SER A 189 8.95 15.82 -9.45
N ALA A 190 9.56 14.92 -10.22
CA ALA A 190 10.51 13.93 -9.73
C ALA A 190 11.96 14.44 -9.77
N ASP A 191 12.19 15.72 -10.08
CA ASP A 191 13.54 16.29 -10.19
C ASP A 191 14.30 16.23 -8.85
N GLY A 192 15.57 15.84 -8.91
CA GLY A 192 16.38 15.56 -7.72
C GLY A 192 16.12 14.19 -7.08
N TRP A 193 14.92 13.63 -7.24
CA TRP A 193 14.51 12.36 -6.61
C TRP A 193 14.64 11.15 -7.54
N VAL A 194 14.26 11.27 -8.82
CA VAL A 194 14.32 10.18 -9.80
C VAL A 194 15.25 10.54 -10.96
N ALA A 195 16.07 9.59 -11.41
CA ALA A 195 16.99 9.82 -12.52
C ALA A 195 16.23 10.24 -13.81
N PRO A 196 16.67 11.29 -14.55
CA PRO A 196 15.96 11.80 -15.73
C PRO A 196 15.69 10.81 -16.87
N LYS A 197 16.44 9.69 -16.92
CA LYS A 197 16.23 8.57 -17.86
C LYS A 197 14.94 7.78 -17.56
N PHE A 198 14.48 7.84 -16.32
CA PHE A 198 13.38 7.07 -15.75
C PHE A 198 12.12 7.92 -15.56
N SER A 199 12.28 9.18 -15.13
CA SER A 199 11.15 10.12 -14.92
C SER A 199 10.27 10.35 -16.16
N LYS A 200 10.78 10.10 -17.37
CA LYS A 200 10.05 10.23 -18.65
C LYS A 200 9.40 8.95 -19.17
N ARG A 201 9.52 7.82 -18.46
CA ARG A 201 9.10 6.50 -18.99
C ARG A 201 8.31 5.66 -18.00
N MET A 202 8.48 5.89 -16.70
CA MET A 202 7.74 5.19 -15.65
C MET A 202 6.31 5.71 -15.56
N ASP A 203 5.42 4.87 -15.03
CA ASP A 203 4.07 5.25 -14.67
C ASP A 203 4.07 6.20 -13.45
N ARG A 204 3.06 7.07 -13.33
CA ARG A 204 2.95 8.08 -12.26
C ARG A 204 2.97 7.43 -10.87
N PHE A 205 2.35 6.26 -10.68
CA PHE A 205 2.37 5.57 -9.37
C PHE A 205 3.81 5.20 -8.94
N MET A 206 4.68 4.84 -9.90
CA MET A 206 6.08 4.55 -9.61
C MET A 206 6.82 5.82 -9.21
N LEU A 207 6.57 6.92 -9.94
CA LEU A 207 7.25 8.20 -9.69
C LEU A 207 6.86 8.78 -8.34
N TYR A 208 5.57 8.68 -7.95
CA TYR A 208 5.11 9.07 -6.63
C TYR A 208 5.76 8.20 -5.54
N MET A 209 5.72 6.88 -5.70
CA MET A 209 6.34 5.92 -4.78
C MET A 209 7.84 6.16 -4.56
N LEU A 210 8.61 6.32 -5.64
CA LEU A 210 10.06 6.57 -5.56
C LEU A 210 10.36 7.93 -4.91
N THR A 211 9.54 8.95 -5.19
CA THR A 211 9.73 10.30 -4.64
C THR A 211 9.37 10.35 -3.16
N ALA A 212 8.19 9.86 -2.77
CA ALA A 212 7.76 9.75 -1.39
C ALA A 212 8.70 8.88 -0.54
N GLY A 213 9.16 7.72 -1.08
CA GLY A 213 10.07 6.84 -0.36
C GLY A 213 11.44 7.46 -0.10
N LYS A 214 11.98 8.26 -1.04
CA LYS A 214 13.21 9.01 -0.81
C LYS A 214 13.04 10.21 0.11
N LYS A 215 11.87 10.86 0.09
CA LYS A 215 11.51 11.89 1.07
C LYS A 215 11.46 11.31 2.49
N ALA A 216 10.86 10.13 2.68
CA ALA A 216 10.85 9.42 3.96
C ALA A 216 12.26 9.07 4.48
N LEU A 217 13.21 8.73 3.60
CA LEU A 217 14.61 8.54 3.97
C LEU A 217 15.31 9.84 4.37
N ALA A 218 15.07 10.93 3.61
CA ALA A 218 15.66 12.24 3.89
C ALA A 218 15.14 12.83 5.21
N ASP A 219 13.83 12.73 5.44
CA ASP A 219 13.16 13.08 6.69
C ASP A 219 13.69 12.27 7.87
N GLY A 220 13.82 10.94 7.69
CA GLY A 220 14.41 10.06 8.69
C GLY A 220 15.93 10.18 8.88
N GLY A 221 16.58 11.19 8.30
CA GLY A 221 18.00 11.49 8.51
C GLY A 221 18.96 10.45 7.92
N ILE A 222 18.54 9.70 6.89
CA ILE A 222 19.40 8.74 6.20
C ILE A 222 20.28 9.48 5.18
N THR A 223 21.40 10.04 5.66
CA THR A 223 22.45 10.68 4.84
C THR A 223 23.27 9.66 4.05
N GLU A 224 24.15 10.12 3.15
CA GLU A 224 25.11 9.24 2.45
C GLU A 224 25.98 8.46 3.46
N ASP A 225 26.50 9.12 4.51
CA ASP A 225 27.31 8.47 5.55
C ASP A 225 26.53 7.38 6.31
N VAL A 226 25.29 7.68 6.74
CA VAL A 226 24.42 6.69 7.41
C VAL A 226 24.10 5.54 6.45
N MET A 227 23.80 5.86 5.19
CA MET A 227 23.46 4.88 4.15
C MET A 227 24.63 3.90 3.89
N ASP A 228 25.88 4.33 3.97
CA ASP A 228 27.06 3.47 3.82
C ASP A 228 27.31 2.55 5.03
N GLU A 229 26.90 2.97 6.25
CA GLU A 229 26.97 2.13 7.45
C GLU A 229 25.82 1.11 7.58
N LEU A 230 24.70 1.30 6.87
CA LEU A 230 23.55 0.40 6.93
C LEU A 230 23.85 -1.01 6.41
N ASN A 231 23.47 -2.04 7.18
CA ASN A 231 23.45 -3.41 6.70
C ASN A 231 22.32 -3.61 5.67
N LYS A 232 22.64 -3.43 4.39
CA LYS A 232 21.73 -3.52 3.24
C LYS A 232 20.88 -4.79 3.19
N ALA A 233 21.39 -5.92 3.67
CA ALA A 233 20.65 -7.19 3.74
C ALA A 233 19.50 -7.18 4.76
N ARG A 234 19.45 -6.16 5.62
CA ARG A 234 18.43 -5.95 6.66
C ARG A 234 17.60 -4.68 6.40
N CYS A 235 17.75 -4.05 5.23
CA CYS A 235 16.92 -2.94 4.78
C CYS A 235 16.00 -3.41 3.64
N GLY A 236 14.68 -3.27 3.77
CA GLY A 236 13.70 -3.75 2.79
C GLY A 236 12.70 -2.70 2.32
N VAL A 237 11.93 -3.01 1.26
CA VAL A 237 10.98 -2.08 0.64
C VAL A 237 9.68 -2.83 0.31
N LEU A 238 8.59 -2.43 0.95
CA LEU A 238 7.23 -2.93 0.73
C LEU A 238 6.27 -1.75 0.56
N ILE A 239 6.29 -1.13 -0.62
CA ILE A 239 5.34 -0.06 -0.99
C ILE A 239 4.46 -0.62 -2.12
N GLY A 240 3.17 -0.80 -1.82
CA GLY A 240 2.22 -1.45 -2.73
C GLY A 240 1.53 -0.50 -3.69
N SER A 241 0.70 -1.07 -4.58
CA SER A 241 -0.21 -0.35 -5.45
C SER A 241 -1.42 -1.24 -5.73
N ALA A 242 -2.63 -0.68 -5.69
CA ALA A 242 -3.83 -1.45 -6.01
C ALA A 242 -3.90 -1.77 -7.51
N MET A 243 -3.62 -0.76 -8.35
CA MET A 243 -3.91 -0.80 -9.79
C MET A 243 -2.66 -0.99 -10.67
N GLY A 244 -1.47 -0.71 -10.14
CA GLY A 244 -0.22 -0.74 -10.89
C GLY A 244 -0.16 0.31 -12.00
N GLY A 245 0.67 0.05 -13.00
CA GLY A 245 0.90 0.99 -14.10
C GLY A 245 -0.15 0.90 -15.20
N MET A 246 -1.39 1.26 -14.86
CA MET A 246 -2.51 1.22 -15.81
C MET A 246 -2.31 2.15 -17.00
N GLN A 247 -1.64 3.30 -16.84
CA GLN A 247 -1.38 4.22 -17.96
C GLN A 247 -0.41 3.57 -18.95
N VAL A 248 0.69 2.99 -18.44
CA VAL A 248 1.64 2.23 -19.27
C VAL A 248 0.96 1.05 -19.98
N PHE A 249 0.03 0.36 -19.32
CA PHE A 249 -0.73 -0.73 -19.94
C PHE A 249 -1.68 -0.24 -21.03
N ASN A 250 -2.40 0.86 -20.79
CA ASN A 250 -3.29 1.50 -21.77
C ASN A 250 -2.51 1.94 -23.03
N ASP A 251 -1.37 2.62 -22.85
CA ASP A 251 -0.51 3.06 -23.96
C ASP A 251 0.07 1.87 -24.74
N ALA A 252 0.33 0.75 -24.07
CA ALA A 252 0.77 -0.48 -24.72
C ALA A 252 -0.35 -1.13 -25.57
N ILE A 253 -1.62 -1.02 -25.18
CA ILE A 253 -2.76 -1.47 -25.99
C ILE A 253 -2.93 -0.61 -27.25
N GLU A 254 -2.84 0.72 -27.14
CA GLU A 254 -2.90 1.61 -28.32
C GLU A 254 -1.71 1.38 -29.27
N ALA A 255 -0.50 1.15 -28.72
CA ALA A 255 0.65 0.75 -29.53
C ALA A 255 0.45 -0.60 -30.22
N LEU A 256 -0.14 -1.59 -29.53
CA LEU A 256 -0.42 -2.93 -30.06
C LEU A 256 -1.41 -2.90 -31.22
N ARG A 257 -2.42 -2.01 -31.19
CA ARG A 257 -3.36 -1.80 -32.32
C ARG A 257 -2.66 -1.37 -33.61
N ILE A 258 -1.50 -0.71 -33.52
CA ILE A 258 -0.65 -0.38 -34.67
C ILE A 258 0.26 -1.57 -35.01
N SER A 259 1.03 -2.05 -34.03
CA SER A 259 1.87 -3.26 -34.16
C SER A 259 2.51 -3.61 -32.81
N TYR A 260 2.69 -4.90 -32.52
CA TYR A 260 3.50 -5.34 -31.37
C TYR A 260 4.92 -4.72 -31.35
N ARG A 261 5.48 -4.37 -32.53
CA ARG A 261 6.79 -3.71 -32.66
C ARG A 261 6.81 -2.24 -32.20
N LYS A 262 5.65 -1.64 -31.91
CA LYS A 262 5.51 -0.27 -31.39
C LYS A 262 5.37 -0.23 -29.88
N MET A 263 5.16 -1.37 -29.22
CA MET A 263 5.04 -1.43 -27.76
C MET A 263 6.34 -0.98 -27.08
N ASN A 264 6.22 -0.24 -25.98
CA ASN A 264 7.35 0.14 -25.14
C ASN A 264 7.98 -1.14 -24.54
N PRO A 265 9.31 -1.40 -24.70
CA PRO A 265 9.94 -2.59 -24.13
C PRO A 265 9.90 -2.63 -22.59
N PHE A 266 9.62 -1.49 -21.94
CA PHE A 266 9.41 -1.40 -20.50
C PHE A 266 7.93 -1.55 -20.09
N CYS A 267 7.00 -1.88 -21.00
CA CYS A 267 5.58 -1.89 -20.64
C CYS A 267 5.23 -2.93 -19.57
N VAL A 268 5.78 -4.15 -19.65
CA VAL A 268 5.56 -5.17 -18.62
C VAL A 268 6.21 -4.76 -17.29
N PRO A 269 7.51 -4.40 -17.22
CA PRO A 269 8.11 -3.89 -15.99
C PRO A 269 7.35 -2.72 -15.36
N PHE A 270 6.95 -1.71 -16.12
CA PHE A 270 6.33 -0.50 -15.54
C PHE A 270 4.82 -0.64 -15.29
N ALA A 271 4.17 -1.67 -15.82
CA ALA A 271 2.78 -1.99 -15.48
C ALA A 271 2.64 -2.79 -14.17
N THR A 272 3.63 -3.60 -13.76
CA THR A 272 3.49 -4.47 -12.59
C THR A 272 3.62 -3.73 -11.26
N THR A 273 2.73 -4.05 -10.31
CA THR A 273 2.65 -3.43 -8.97
C THR A 273 3.93 -3.57 -8.13
N ASN A 274 4.74 -4.61 -8.38
CA ASN A 274 5.99 -4.84 -7.65
C ASN A 274 7.14 -3.92 -8.06
N MET A 275 7.12 -3.37 -9.28
CA MET A 275 8.34 -2.80 -9.87
C MET A 275 8.74 -1.46 -9.25
N GLY A 276 7.79 -0.68 -8.74
CA GLY A 276 8.10 0.54 -7.98
C GLY A 276 9.00 0.25 -6.77
N SER A 277 8.58 -0.69 -5.91
CA SER A 277 9.36 -1.16 -4.76
C SER A 277 10.68 -1.82 -5.16
N ALA A 278 10.70 -2.62 -6.23
CA ALA A 278 11.93 -3.25 -6.72
C ALA A 278 12.96 -2.22 -7.20
N MET A 279 12.53 -1.18 -7.94
CA MET A 279 13.42 -0.13 -8.44
C MET A 279 13.92 0.79 -7.34
N LEU A 280 13.09 1.11 -6.34
CA LEU A 280 13.55 1.87 -5.18
C LEU A 280 14.61 1.08 -4.40
N ALA A 281 14.42 -0.23 -4.17
CA ALA A 281 15.44 -1.06 -3.54
C ALA A 281 16.73 -1.16 -4.37
N MET A 282 16.63 -1.32 -5.70
CA MET A 282 17.80 -1.31 -6.58
C MET A 282 18.58 0.01 -6.56
N ASP A 283 17.88 1.15 -6.45
CA ASP A 283 18.48 2.48 -6.40
C ASP A 283 19.14 2.77 -5.05
N LEU A 284 18.61 2.21 -3.95
CA LEU A 284 19.18 2.31 -2.60
C LEU A 284 20.24 1.24 -2.27
N GLY A 285 20.37 0.22 -3.12
CA GLY A 285 21.18 -0.98 -2.87
C GLY A 285 20.63 -1.87 -1.75
N TRP A 286 19.33 -1.79 -1.45
CA TRP A 286 18.67 -2.52 -0.35
C TRP A 286 18.33 -3.96 -0.77
N MET A 287 18.63 -4.93 0.09
CA MET A 287 18.61 -6.37 -0.21
C MET A 287 17.72 -7.20 0.74
N GLY A 288 17.02 -6.54 1.68
CA GLY A 288 16.04 -7.16 2.56
C GLY A 288 14.69 -7.47 1.86
N PRO A 289 13.61 -7.71 2.64
CA PRO A 289 12.31 -8.12 2.09
C PRO A 289 11.76 -7.12 1.04
N ASN A 290 11.42 -7.64 -0.14
CA ASN A 290 10.83 -6.88 -1.24
C ASN A 290 9.90 -7.76 -2.07
N TYR A 291 8.61 -7.44 -2.07
CA TYR A 291 7.56 -8.09 -2.84
C TYR A 291 6.35 -7.15 -2.96
N SER A 292 5.39 -7.47 -3.83
CA SER A 292 4.14 -6.72 -3.94
C SER A 292 3.06 -7.34 -3.08
N ILE A 293 2.29 -6.48 -2.42
CA ILE A 293 0.93 -6.78 -2.00
C ILE A 293 -0.01 -5.89 -2.83
N SER A 294 -1.17 -6.41 -3.22
CA SER A 294 -2.30 -5.63 -3.74
C SER A 294 -3.58 -6.22 -3.14
N THR A 295 -4.28 -5.41 -2.36
CA THR A 295 -5.53 -5.74 -1.66
C THR A 295 -6.53 -4.59 -1.81
N ALA A 296 -6.57 -4.02 -3.02
CA ALA A 296 -7.35 -2.83 -3.36
C ALA A 296 -7.08 -1.69 -2.36
N CYS A 297 -8.12 -1.12 -1.76
CA CYS A 297 -8.06 0.02 -0.85
C CYS A 297 -7.22 -0.24 0.42
N ALA A 298 -7.02 -1.50 0.81
CA ALA A 298 -6.22 -1.89 1.98
C ALA A 298 -4.72 -2.09 1.67
N THR A 299 -4.29 -1.92 0.42
CA THR A 299 -2.93 -2.29 -0.05
C THR A 299 -1.81 -1.72 0.81
N SER A 300 -1.85 -0.43 1.12
CA SER A 300 -0.87 0.23 1.98
C SER A 300 -0.86 -0.29 3.41
N ASN A 301 -2.03 -0.61 3.98
CA ASN A 301 -2.12 -1.13 5.35
C ASN A 301 -1.49 -2.52 5.44
N PHE A 302 -1.77 -3.38 4.44
CA PHE A 302 -1.09 -4.67 4.26
C PHE A 302 0.42 -4.54 4.18
N CYS A 303 0.91 -3.55 3.43
CA CYS A 303 2.33 -3.26 3.31
C CYS A 303 2.96 -2.80 4.64
N ILE A 304 2.31 -1.90 5.38
CA ILE A 304 2.77 -1.38 6.68
C ILE A 304 2.86 -2.50 7.73
N LEU A 305 1.79 -3.27 7.95
CA LEU A 305 1.82 -4.36 8.96
C LEU A 305 2.79 -5.47 8.55
N SER A 306 2.96 -5.74 7.25
CA SER A 306 3.91 -6.75 6.78
C SER A 306 5.36 -6.29 6.98
N ALA A 307 5.66 -5.01 6.71
CA ALA A 307 6.96 -4.40 7.01
C ALA A 307 7.28 -4.41 8.52
N ALA A 308 6.34 -4.01 9.36
CA ALA A 308 6.49 -4.10 10.81
C ALA A 308 6.74 -5.56 11.27
N ASN A 309 6.02 -6.54 10.70
CA ASN A 309 6.22 -7.95 10.99
C ASN A 309 7.63 -8.46 10.63
N HIS A 310 8.21 -8.03 9.51
CA HIS A 310 9.61 -8.36 9.16
C HIS A 310 10.59 -7.82 10.21
N ILE A 311 10.36 -6.62 10.75
CA ILE A 311 11.19 -6.05 11.81
C ILE A 311 11.01 -6.84 13.12
N ILE A 312 9.76 -7.07 13.55
CA ILE A 312 9.41 -7.82 14.78
C ILE A 312 10.06 -9.21 14.78
N ARG A 313 10.05 -9.90 13.64
CA ARG A 313 10.61 -11.27 13.49
C ARG A 313 12.14 -11.33 13.43
N GLY A 314 12.82 -10.19 13.33
CA GLY A 314 14.28 -10.13 13.19
C GLY A 314 14.78 -10.23 11.75
N GLU A 315 13.90 -10.15 10.76
CA GLU A 315 14.24 -10.33 9.33
C GLU A 315 14.80 -9.04 8.70
N ALA A 316 14.33 -7.87 9.16
CA ALA A 316 14.82 -6.54 8.79
C ALA A 316 15.10 -5.66 10.02
N ASP A 317 15.89 -4.61 9.85
CA ASP A 317 16.09 -3.53 10.85
C ASP A 317 15.42 -2.23 10.41
N MET A 318 15.23 -2.06 9.09
CA MET A 318 14.66 -0.87 8.48
C MET A 318 13.81 -1.27 7.27
N MET A 319 12.62 -0.69 7.13
CA MET A 319 11.68 -0.96 6.05
C MET A 319 11.05 0.34 5.55
N LEU A 320 11.13 0.60 4.24
CA LEU A 320 10.25 1.57 3.61
C LEU A 320 8.92 0.87 3.29
N CYS A 321 7.80 1.43 3.75
CA CYS A 321 6.50 0.84 3.48
C CYS A 321 5.36 1.84 3.30
N GLY A 322 4.35 1.44 2.52
CA GLY A 322 3.17 2.26 2.28
C GLY A 322 2.45 1.87 0.99
N GLY A 323 1.97 2.85 0.23
CA GLY A 323 1.34 2.60 -1.06
C GLY A 323 1.36 3.79 -2.03
N SER A 324 1.15 3.51 -3.31
CA SER A 324 0.93 4.52 -4.35
C SER A 324 -0.04 4.04 -5.43
N ASP A 325 -0.88 4.94 -5.95
CA ASP A 325 -1.71 4.72 -7.13
C ASP A 325 -1.88 6.03 -7.92
N ALA A 326 -2.01 5.91 -9.24
CA ALA A 326 -2.21 7.02 -10.18
C ALA A 326 -3.30 6.68 -11.21
N ALA A 327 -4.51 6.46 -10.71
CA ALA A 327 -5.63 5.91 -11.48
C ALA A 327 -6.50 6.96 -12.22
N ILE A 328 -6.16 8.25 -12.14
CA ILE A 328 -6.90 9.35 -12.77
C ILE A 328 -6.52 9.42 -14.26
N ILE A 329 -6.96 8.40 -14.99
CA ILE A 329 -6.74 8.20 -16.42
C ILE A 329 -8.04 7.69 -17.06
N PRO A 330 -8.23 7.79 -18.40
CA PRO A 330 -9.51 7.47 -19.05
C PRO A 330 -10.08 6.09 -18.73
N ILE A 331 -9.22 5.06 -18.68
CA ILE A 331 -9.60 3.68 -18.36
C ILE A 331 -9.91 3.47 -16.87
N GLY A 332 -9.16 4.12 -15.97
CA GLY A 332 -9.37 4.03 -14.52
C GLY A 332 -10.69 4.69 -14.12
N LEU A 333 -10.89 5.95 -14.53
CA LEU A 333 -12.14 6.68 -14.29
C LEU A 333 -13.35 5.96 -14.92
N GLY A 334 -13.21 5.51 -16.18
CA GLY A 334 -14.27 4.77 -16.88
C GLY A 334 -14.66 3.46 -16.20
N GLY A 335 -13.69 2.71 -15.65
CA GLY A 335 -13.93 1.48 -14.90
C GLY A 335 -14.78 1.70 -13.65
N PHE A 336 -14.40 2.67 -12.80
CA PHE A 336 -15.16 2.96 -11.57
C PHE A 336 -16.53 3.61 -11.83
N ILE A 337 -16.69 4.34 -12.94
CA ILE A 337 -18.00 4.79 -13.45
C ILE A 337 -18.89 3.60 -13.82
N ALA A 338 -18.35 2.60 -14.53
CA ALA A 338 -19.11 1.40 -14.90
C ALA A 338 -19.56 0.60 -13.66
N CYS A 339 -18.75 0.60 -12.60
CA CYS A 339 -19.10 0.06 -11.28
C CYS A 339 -20.10 0.92 -10.48
N ARG A 340 -20.45 2.13 -10.94
CA ARG A 340 -21.30 3.11 -10.23
C ARG A 340 -20.79 3.46 -8.83
N ALA A 341 -19.48 3.47 -8.63
CA ALA A 341 -18.86 3.69 -7.33
C ALA A 341 -18.50 5.17 -7.03
N LEU A 342 -18.47 6.01 -8.07
CA LEU A 342 -18.05 7.40 -7.97
C LEU A 342 -19.20 8.39 -7.76
N SER A 343 -18.95 9.44 -6.96
CA SER A 343 -19.82 10.61 -6.89
C SER A 343 -19.96 11.28 -8.27
N GLN A 344 -21.13 11.86 -8.54
CA GLN A 344 -21.43 12.62 -9.77
C GLN A 344 -21.67 14.12 -9.47
N ARG A 345 -21.24 14.61 -8.30
CA ARG A 345 -21.40 16.00 -7.85
C ARG A 345 -20.43 16.98 -8.53
N ASN A 346 -20.40 16.96 -9.87
CA ASN A 346 -19.51 17.81 -10.67
C ASN A 346 -19.72 19.31 -10.47
N ALA A 347 -20.94 19.73 -10.09
CA ALA A 347 -21.29 21.14 -9.90
C ALA A 347 -20.72 21.76 -8.61
N ASP A 348 -20.26 20.93 -7.66
CA ASP A 348 -19.64 21.38 -6.42
C ASP A 348 -18.54 20.37 -6.01
N PRO A 349 -17.38 20.36 -6.72
CA PRO A 349 -16.35 19.34 -6.57
C PRO A 349 -15.79 19.26 -5.15
N THR A 350 -15.54 20.41 -4.53
CA THR A 350 -14.94 20.49 -3.19
C THR A 350 -15.84 19.88 -2.12
N LYS A 351 -17.16 19.85 -2.36
CA LYS A 351 -18.16 19.19 -1.51
C LYS A 351 -18.60 17.79 -1.96
N ALA A 352 -17.94 17.19 -2.96
CA ALA A 352 -18.33 15.87 -3.46
C ALA A 352 -18.01 14.74 -2.47
N SER A 353 -16.81 14.72 -1.90
CA SER A 353 -16.46 13.77 -0.83
C SER A 353 -16.97 14.27 0.52
N ARG A 354 -17.97 13.58 1.05
CA ARG A 354 -18.72 13.94 2.27
C ARG A 354 -18.94 12.70 3.16
N PRO A 355 -17.89 12.18 3.81
CA PRO A 355 -17.99 10.97 4.62
C PRO A 355 -19.06 11.11 5.71
N TRP A 356 -19.93 10.10 5.80
CA TRP A 356 -21.11 10.03 6.68
C TRP A 356 -22.20 11.11 6.52
N ASP A 357 -22.15 11.98 5.51
CA ASP A 357 -23.26 12.88 5.18
C ASP A 357 -24.41 12.10 4.54
N THR A 358 -25.65 12.43 4.88
CA THR A 358 -26.87 11.83 4.32
C THR A 358 -26.99 11.94 2.80
N ASN A 359 -26.32 12.92 2.17
CA ASN A 359 -26.37 13.16 0.73
C ASN A 359 -25.15 12.59 -0.01
N ARG A 360 -24.36 11.71 0.61
CA ARG A 360 -23.23 11.03 -0.02
C ARG A 360 -23.69 10.08 -1.14
N ASP A 361 -23.08 10.17 -2.32
CA ASP A 361 -23.51 9.48 -3.53
C ASP A 361 -22.46 8.52 -4.13
N GLY A 362 -21.29 8.42 -3.51
CA GLY A 362 -20.17 7.61 -3.99
C GLY A 362 -18.83 8.24 -3.59
N PHE A 363 -17.73 7.50 -3.75
CA PHE A 363 -16.42 8.05 -3.42
C PHE A 363 -15.93 9.02 -4.51
N VAL A 364 -15.04 9.94 -4.15
CA VAL A 364 -14.29 10.74 -5.14
C VAL A 364 -12.91 10.11 -5.31
N MET A 365 -12.52 9.78 -6.53
CA MET A 365 -11.19 9.20 -6.79
C MET A 365 -10.09 10.22 -6.51
N GLY A 366 -8.96 9.78 -5.96
CA GLY A 366 -7.74 10.57 -5.87
C GLY A 366 -6.51 9.77 -6.26
N GLU A 367 -5.36 10.44 -6.35
CA GLU A 367 -4.06 9.79 -6.61
C GLU A 367 -2.95 10.28 -5.69
N GLY A 368 -1.87 9.51 -5.58
CA GLY A 368 -0.70 9.90 -4.80
C GLY A 368 0.15 8.75 -4.29
N ALA A 369 0.96 9.05 -3.27
CA ALA A 369 1.73 8.09 -2.49
C ALA A 369 1.84 8.53 -1.03
N GLY A 370 1.88 7.55 -0.13
CA GLY A 370 2.34 7.72 1.25
C GLY A 370 3.38 6.65 1.57
N VAL A 371 4.46 7.03 2.24
CA VAL A 371 5.53 6.12 2.65
C VAL A 371 6.01 6.46 4.06
N LEU A 372 6.10 5.44 4.90
CA LEU A 372 6.75 5.48 6.21
C LEU A 372 8.11 4.77 6.12
N LEU A 373 9.09 5.31 6.82
CA LEU A 373 10.30 4.60 7.22
C LEU A 373 10.05 3.98 8.59
N LEU A 374 9.85 2.66 8.61
CA LEU A 374 9.80 1.87 9.84
C LEU A 374 11.20 1.37 10.19
N GLU A 375 11.50 1.38 11.48
CA GLU A 375 12.82 1.01 11.98
C GLU A 375 12.68 0.27 13.32
N GLU A 376 13.64 -0.59 13.63
CA GLU A 376 13.71 -1.19 14.95
C GLU A 376 14.18 -0.19 16.00
N LEU A 377 13.54 -0.17 17.18
CA LEU A 377 13.77 0.83 18.22
C LEU A 377 15.25 1.00 18.63
N GLU A 378 15.97 -0.09 18.90
CA GLU A 378 17.36 0.02 19.35
C GLU A 378 18.32 0.35 18.18
N HIS A 379 17.97 -0.03 16.95
CA HIS A 379 18.66 0.42 15.74
C HIS A 379 18.50 1.94 15.53
N ALA A 380 17.26 2.44 15.63
CA ALA A 380 16.92 3.86 15.56
C ALA A 380 17.65 4.69 16.63
N LYS A 381 17.59 4.24 17.89
CA LYS A 381 18.34 4.86 19.00
C LYS A 381 19.84 4.89 18.75
N LYS A 382 20.44 3.77 18.28
CA LYS A 382 21.88 3.66 18.05
C LYS A 382 22.40 4.71 17.07
N ARG A 383 21.62 5.05 16.03
CA ARG A 383 21.97 6.12 15.07
C ARG A 383 21.46 7.52 15.44
N GLY A 384 20.83 7.68 16.62
CA GLY A 384 20.27 8.96 17.07
C GLY A 384 19.09 9.45 16.23
N ALA A 385 18.25 8.54 15.72
CA ALA A 385 17.10 8.89 14.91
C ALA A 385 16.03 9.67 15.69
N THR A 386 15.37 10.62 15.02
CA THR A 386 14.07 11.12 15.47
C THR A 386 13.05 9.98 15.42
N ILE A 387 12.25 9.83 16.47
CA ILE A 387 11.18 8.85 16.56
C ILE A 387 9.86 9.61 16.67
N TYR A 388 8.98 9.43 15.69
CA TYR A 388 7.69 10.13 15.61
C TYR A 388 6.56 9.41 16.34
N ALA A 389 6.51 8.08 16.19
CA ALA A 389 5.51 7.22 16.79
C ALA A 389 6.05 5.78 16.92
N GLU A 390 5.39 4.98 17.77
CA GLU A 390 5.61 3.53 17.84
C GLU A 390 4.47 2.79 17.13
N PHE A 391 4.82 1.80 16.31
CA PHE A 391 3.87 0.86 15.76
C PHE A 391 3.60 -0.27 16.78
N LEU A 392 2.45 -0.21 17.44
CA LEU A 392 2.08 -1.19 18.47
C LEU A 392 1.46 -2.46 17.86
N GLY A 393 0.63 -2.34 16.81
CA GLY A 393 -0.02 -3.50 16.20
C GLY A 393 -1.00 -3.17 15.09
N GLY A 394 -1.59 -4.22 14.51
CA GLY A 394 -2.59 -4.18 13.44
C GLY A 394 -3.10 -5.60 13.18
N SER A 395 -4.06 -5.80 12.29
CA SER A 395 -4.45 -7.17 11.89
C SER A 395 -4.92 -7.23 10.44
N PHE A 396 -5.27 -8.43 9.94
CA PHE A 396 -6.02 -8.63 8.69
C PHE A 396 -7.14 -9.66 8.86
N THR A 397 -8.24 -9.45 8.14
CA THR A 397 -9.49 -10.23 8.12
C THR A 397 -10.08 -10.19 6.71
N CYS A 398 -11.16 -10.94 6.49
CA CYS A 398 -11.93 -10.92 5.25
C CYS A 398 -13.39 -11.15 5.61
N ASP A 399 -14.29 -10.32 5.05
CA ASP A 399 -15.74 -10.42 5.27
C ASP A 399 -16.32 -11.74 4.75
N ALA A 400 -15.68 -12.36 3.74
CA ALA A 400 -16.11 -13.59 3.08
C ALA A 400 -17.58 -13.57 2.61
N TYR A 401 -18.13 -12.39 2.35
CA TYR A 401 -19.55 -12.13 2.17
C TYR A 401 -19.89 -11.71 0.73
N HIS A 402 -19.58 -10.47 0.40
CA HIS A 402 -19.73 -9.89 -0.92
C HIS A 402 -18.42 -9.22 -1.30
N MET A 403 -18.33 -8.87 -2.57
CA MET A 403 -17.08 -8.51 -3.22
C MET A 403 -16.80 -7.00 -3.15
N THR A 404 -17.85 -6.18 -3.21
CA THR A 404 -17.79 -4.71 -3.12
C THR A 404 -18.69 -4.15 -2.01
N GLU A 405 -19.52 -4.98 -1.40
CA GLU A 405 -20.39 -4.57 -0.28
C GLU A 405 -19.82 -5.16 1.00
N PRO A 406 -19.70 -4.38 2.08
CA PRO A 406 -19.26 -4.88 3.37
C PRO A 406 -20.29 -5.87 3.94
N HIS A 407 -19.86 -6.74 4.84
CA HIS A 407 -20.76 -7.62 5.59
C HIS A 407 -21.86 -6.79 6.28
N PRO A 408 -23.15 -7.16 6.17
CA PRO A 408 -24.26 -6.36 6.67
C PRO A 408 -24.20 -6.10 8.19
N ASP A 409 -23.62 -7.03 8.94
CA ASP A 409 -23.41 -6.89 10.40
C ASP A 409 -22.05 -6.25 10.78
N GLY A 410 -21.23 -5.82 9.82
CA GLY A 410 -19.91 -5.22 10.07
C GLY A 410 -18.87 -6.16 10.68
N THR A 411 -19.15 -7.46 10.74
CA THR A 411 -18.38 -8.47 11.49
C THR A 411 -16.91 -8.55 11.13
N GLY A 412 -16.56 -8.40 9.84
CA GLY A 412 -15.16 -8.38 9.41
C GLY A 412 -14.40 -7.18 9.97
N VAL A 413 -15.03 -5.99 9.99
CA VAL A 413 -14.49 -4.74 10.55
C VAL A 413 -14.42 -4.77 12.08
N ILE A 414 -15.41 -5.37 12.75
CA ILE A 414 -15.34 -5.61 14.21
C ILE A 414 -14.14 -6.52 14.52
N LEU A 415 -14.03 -7.64 13.82
CA LEU A 415 -12.92 -8.58 13.96
C LEU A 415 -11.55 -7.97 13.59
N CYS A 416 -11.51 -6.97 12.70
CA CYS A 416 -10.31 -6.17 12.41
C CYS A 416 -9.76 -5.52 13.67
N ILE A 417 -10.64 -4.75 14.32
CA ILE A 417 -10.33 -3.83 15.39
C ILE A 417 -9.98 -4.61 16.65
N GLU A 418 -10.80 -5.61 17.00
CA GLU A 418 -10.55 -6.45 18.18
C GLU A 418 -9.24 -7.23 18.09
N LYS A 419 -8.88 -7.75 16.90
CA LYS A 419 -7.57 -8.38 16.68
C LYS A 419 -6.42 -7.38 16.68
N ALA A 420 -6.62 -6.17 16.16
CA ALA A 420 -5.58 -5.14 16.16
C ALA A 420 -5.25 -4.71 17.61
N LEU A 421 -6.27 -4.42 18.42
CA LEU A 421 -6.17 -4.13 19.86
C LEU A 421 -5.52 -5.29 20.63
N SER A 422 -5.95 -6.53 20.36
CA SER A 422 -5.36 -7.71 20.99
C SER A 422 -3.90 -7.96 20.58
N GLN A 423 -3.45 -7.51 19.41
CA GLN A 423 -2.05 -7.62 18.99
C GLN A 423 -1.18 -6.47 19.52
N SER A 424 -1.73 -5.27 19.66
CA SER A 424 -1.02 -4.12 20.23
C SER A 424 -0.96 -4.12 21.76
N GLY A 425 -1.84 -4.87 22.43
CA GLY A 425 -1.97 -4.85 23.89
C GLY A 425 -2.63 -3.58 24.44
N VAL A 426 -3.26 -2.79 23.56
CA VAL A 426 -3.94 -1.53 23.85
C VAL A 426 -5.37 -1.81 24.31
N SER A 427 -5.83 -1.13 25.37
CA SER A 427 -7.24 -1.20 25.79
C SER A 427 -8.14 -0.38 24.85
N LYS A 428 -9.44 -0.67 24.83
CA LYS A 428 -10.40 0.08 23.97
C LYS A 428 -10.53 1.53 24.43
N GLU A 429 -10.30 1.75 25.71
CA GLU A 429 -10.41 2.99 26.44
C GLU A 429 -9.20 3.92 26.18
N ASP A 430 -8.02 3.37 25.88
CA ASP A 430 -6.80 4.13 25.57
C ASP A 430 -6.76 4.69 24.13
N VAL A 431 -7.68 4.26 23.25
CA VAL A 431 -7.76 4.77 21.87
C VAL A 431 -8.49 6.12 21.86
N ASN A 432 -7.75 7.18 21.54
CA ASN A 432 -8.24 8.55 21.51
C ASN A 432 -8.60 9.04 20.10
N TYR A 433 -7.90 8.56 19.06
CA TYR A 433 -8.11 9.02 17.68
C TYR A 433 -8.14 7.87 16.68
N ILE A 434 -9.09 8.00 15.74
CA ILE A 434 -9.34 7.12 14.60
C ILE A 434 -9.38 7.97 13.33
N ASN A 435 -8.44 7.71 12.41
CA ASN A 435 -8.66 8.06 11.00
C ASN A 435 -9.36 6.89 10.31
N ALA A 436 -10.61 7.09 9.92
CA ALA A 436 -11.51 6.08 9.36
C ALA A 436 -11.28 5.85 7.86
N HIS A 437 -11.73 4.70 7.38
CA HIS A 437 -11.78 4.40 5.95
C HIS A 437 -12.81 5.27 5.21
N ALA A 438 -13.96 5.56 5.84
CA ALA A 438 -15.14 6.28 5.37
C ALA A 438 -14.94 7.02 4.03
N THR A 439 -15.43 6.38 2.98
CA THR A 439 -15.16 6.68 1.57
C THR A 439 -16.19 7.62 0.95
N SER A 440 -17.18 8.10 1.72
CA SER A 440 -18.37 8.78 1.19
C SER A 440 -19.29 7.84 0.41
N THR A 441 -19.30 6.54 0.74
CA THR A 441 -20.22 5.57 0.15
C THR A 441 -21.41 5.31 1.09
N PRO A 442 -22.64 5.14 0.58
CA PRO A 442 -23.81 4.90 1.44
C PRO A 442 -23.65 3.69 2.37
N ALA A 443 -23.19 2.56 1.83
CA ALA A 443 -23.04 1.31 2.57
C ALA A 443 -21.76 1.24 3.42
N GLY A 444 -20.60 1.67 2.88
CA GLY A 444 -19.31 1.55 3.55
C GLY A 444 -19.25 2.38 4.83
N ASP A 445 -19.52 3.68 4.72
CA ASP A 445 -19.45 4.64 5.83
C ASP A 445 -20.32 4.25 7.02
N LEU A 446 -21.56 3.80 6.76
CA LEU A 446 -22.51 3.40 7.80
C LEU A 446 -22.08 2.11 8.50
N LYS A 447 -21.53 1.14 7.75
CA LYS A 447 -21.12 -0.16 8.30
C LYS A 447 -19.82 -0.06 9.08
N GLU A 448 -18.89 0.77 8.64
CA GLU A 448 -17.72 1.13 9.44
C GLU A 448 -18.13 1.83 10.73
N PHE A 449 -18.98 2.86 10.65
CA PHE A 449 -19.42 3.57 11.86
C PHE A 449 -20.11 2.64 12.87
N GLN A 450 -20.99 1.74 12.41
CA GLN A 450 -21.62 0.73 13.26
C GLN A 450 -20.60 -0.22 13.91
N ALA A 451 -19.54 -0.61 13.20
CA ALA A 451 -18.44 -1.40 13.76
C ALA A 451 -17.62 -0.61 14.80
N LEU A 452 -17.41 0.70 14.62
CA LEU A 452 -16.76 1.56 15.60
C LEU A 452 -17.56 1.63 16.91
N ILE A 453 -18.87 1.89 16.83
CA ILE A 453 -19.76 1.88 18.01
C ILE A 453 -19.74 0.51 18.72
N HIS A 454 -19.75 -0.59 17.96
CA HIS A 454 -19.65 -1.93 18.55
C HIS A 454 -18.32 -2.15 19.28
N CYS A 455 -17.21 -1.69 18.70
CA CYS A 455 -15.89 -1.91 19.27
C CYS A 455 -15.60 -1.02 20.48
N PHE A 456 -15.92 0.27 20.40
CA PHE A 456 -15.50 1.31 21.36
C PHE A 456 -16.63 1.84 22.25
N GLY A 457 -17.87 1.41 22.03
CA GLY A 457 -19.02 1.83 22.84
C GLY A 457 -19.27 3.33 22.75
N GLN A 458 -19.52 3.96 23.89
CA GLN A 458 -19.65 5.42 24.02
C GLN A 458 -18.45 6.03 24.76
N ASN A 459 -17.25 5.92 24.20
CA ASN A 459 -16.05 6.58 24.74
C ASN A 459 -16.05 8.08 24.39
N PRO A 460 -16.31 9.01 25.33
CA PRO A 460 -16.46 10.43 25.02
C PRO A 460 -15.16 11.11 24.56
N GLU A 461 -14.01 10.51 24.85
CA GLU A 461 -12.71 11.02 24.42
C GLU A 461 -12.38 10.59 22.97
N LEU A 462 -13.11 9.62 22.40
CA LEU A 462 -12.78 9.05 21.10
C LEU A 462 -13.18 9.96 19.94
N ARG A 463 -12.20 10.36 19.14
CA ARG A 463 -12.36 11.25 17.98
C ARG A 463 -12.24 10.47 16.67
N VAL A 464 -13.20 10.65 15.76
CA VAL A 464 -13.29 9.94 14.47
C VAL A 464 -13.36 10.93 13.30
N ASN A 465 -12.47 10.76 12.32
CA ASN A 465 -12.37 11.65 11.15
C ASN A 465 -12.04 10.87 9.87
N SER A 466 -12.23 11.47 8.69
CA SER A 466 -11.77 10.90 7.41
C SER A 466 -11.07 11.96 6.56
N THR A 467 -9.76 11.81 6.34
CA THR A 467 -8.99 12.65 5.40
C THR A 467 -9.55 12.63 3.98
N LYS A 468 -10.25 11.55 3.57
CA LYS A 468 -10.83 11.41 2.23
C LYS A 468 -11.89 12.45 1.91
N SER A 469 -12.47 13.11 2.92
CA SER A 469 -13.29 14.32 2.75
C SER A 469 -12.55 15.45 1.99
N MET A 470 -11.22 15.49 2.10
CA MET A 470 -10.35 16.50 1.50
C MET A 470 -9.49 15.99 0.34
N ILE A 471 -8.87 14.80 0.46
CA ILE A 471 -7.98 14.25 -0.59
C ILE A 471 -8.69 13.30 -1.59
N GLY A 472 -9.96 12.96 -1.35
CA GLY A 472 -10.61 11.85 -2.04
C GLY A 472 -10.03 10.49 -1.63
N HIS A 473 -10.33 9.45 -2.39
CA HIS A 473 -9.85 8.09 -2.11
C HIS A 473 -8.68 7.74 -3.04
N LEU A 474 -7.47 7.74 -2.48
CA LEU A 474 -6.21 7.41 -3.15
C LEU A 474 -6.00 5.89 -3.37
N LEU A 475 -7.08 5.13 -3.52
CA LEU A 475 -7.10 3.67 -3.71
C LEU A 475 -6.14 2.93 -2.75
N GLY A 476 -5.12 2.23 -3.26
CA GLY A 476 -4.15 1.48 -2.47
C GLY A 476 -3.07 2.31 -1.78
N ALA A 477 -2.98 3.62 -2.06
CA ALA A 477 -2.11 4.56 -1.34
C ALA A 477 -2.79 5.20 -0.12
N ALA A 478 -4.13 5.15 -0.07
CA ALA A 478 -4.94 5.87 0.91
C ALA A 478 -4.49 5.64 2.35
N GLY A 479 -4.40 4.36 2.77
CA GLY A 479 -4.01 4.01 4.13
C GLY A 479 -2.60 4.45 4.55
N ALA A 480 -1.66 4.64 3.62
CA ALA A 480 -0.33 5.16 3.96
C ALA A 480 -0.30 6.68 4.11
N VAL A 481 -1.03 7.41 3.26
CA VAL A 481 -1.22 8.86 3.42
C VAL A 481 -2.00 9.16 4.70
N GLU A 482 -2.98 8.33 5.01
CA GLU A 482 -3.75 8.33 6.25
C GLU A 482 -2.88 8.02 7.46
N ALA A 483 -1.97 7.03 7.38
CA ALA A 483 -1.02 6.75 8.45
C ALA A 483 -0.06 7.93 8.71
N VAL A 484 0.40 8.65 7.68
CA VAL A 484 1.18 9.89 7.86
C VAL A 484 0.35 10.96 8.58
N ALA A 485 -0.93 11.12 8.22
CA ALA A 485 -1.83 12.05 8.93
C ALA A 485 -2.07 11.63 10.41
N THR A 486 -2.17 10.33 10.70
CA THR A 486 -2.26 9.82 12.08
C THR A 486 -0.98 10.06 12.87
N VAL A 487 0.21 9.86 12.29
CA VAL A 487 1.49 10.14 12.97
C VAL A 487 1.65 11.64 13.22
N GLN A 488 1.30 12.50 12.25
CA GLN A 488 1.26 13.96 12.45
C GLN A 488 0.27 14.39 13.54
N ALA A 489 -0.88 13.71 13.68
CA ALA A 489 -1.81 13.96 14.78
C ALA A 489 -1.17 13.64 16.15
N ILE A 490 -0.45 12.51 16.27
CA ILE A 490 0.30 12.15 17.49
C ILE A 490 1.38 13.21 17.81
N MET A 491 2.10 13.69 16.80
CA MET A 491 3.19 14.66 16.98
C MET A 491 2.69 16.06 17.37
N THR A 492 1.55 16.48 16.84
CA THR A 492 1.05 17.85 17.01
C THR A 492 0.01 17.99 18.11
N GLY A 493 -0.72 16.93 18.45
CA GLY A 493 -1.87 16.97 19.37
C GLY A 493 -3.14 17.56 18.77
N TRP A 494 -3.17 17.79 17.44
CA TRP A 494 -4.33 18.30 16.71
C TRP A 494 -4.92 17.20 15.81
N ILE A 495 -6.16 17.37 15.39
CA ILE A 495 -6.84 16.53 14.41
C ILE A 495 -7.45 17.39 13.30
N HIS A 496 -7.47 16.88 12.07
CA HIS A 496 -8.07 17.57 10.95
C HIS A 496 -9.60 17.45 11.00
N PRO A 497 -10.39 18.43 10.53
CA PRO A 497 -11.84 18.31 10.44
C PRO A 497 -12.27 17.19 9.48
N ASN A 498 -13.50 16.68 9.65
CA ASN A 498 -14.20 15.95 8.59
C ASN A 498 -15.06 16.93 7.78
N VAL A 499 -14.51 17.48 6.69
CA VAL A 499 -15.22 18.51 5.90
C VAL A 499 -16.43 17.94 5.17
N ASN A 500 -17.33 18.83 4.73
CA ASN A 500 -18.55 18.51 3.97
C ASN A 500 -19.63 17.69 4.71
N LEU A 501 -19.46 17.42 6.00
CA LEU A 501 -20.47 16.81 6.86
C LEU A 501 -21.50 17.86 7.33
N GLU A 502 -22.43 18.20 6.44
CA GLU A 502 -23.47 19.22 6.70
C GLU A 502 -24.69 18.61 7.42
N ASN A 503 -25.10 17.41 7.00
CA ASN A 503 -26.26 16.68 7.48
C ASN A 503 -25.87 15.23 7.81
N PRO A 504 -25.35 14.95 9.02
CA PRO A 504 -24.91 13.61 9.41
C PRO A 504 -26.01 12.55 9.33
N ASP A 505 -25.62 11.32 8.97
CA ASP A 505 -26.52 10.17 9.01
C ASP A 505 -27.03 9.87 10.43
N HIS A 506 -28.18 9.21 10.53
CA HIS A 506 -28.85 9.00 11.82
C HIS A 506 -28.04 8.07 12.73
N GLY A 507 -27.39 8.65 13.75
CA GLY A 507 -26.55 7.95 14.72
C GLY A 507 -25.05 8.32 14.65
N VAL A 508 -24.61 9.07 13.63
CA VAL A 508 -23.19 9.42 13.38
C VAL A 508 -22.60 10.44 14.39
N ILE A 509 -23.43 11.00 15.27
CA ILE A 509 -23.23 12.35 15.80
C ILE A 509 -22.24 12.43 16.99
N GLU A 510 -21.98 11.34 17.70
CA GLU A 510 -21.27 11.39 19.00
C GLU A 510 -19.73 11.43 18.89
N TYR A 511 -19.11 10.77 17.90
CA TYR A 511 -17.63 10.65 17.80
C TYR A 511 -17.01 11.39 16.61
N VAL A 512 -17.81 11.76 15.61
CA VAL A 512 -17.29 12.41 14.39
C VAL A 512 -17.03 13.87 14.64
N THR A 513 -15.76 14.26 14.70
CA THR A 513 -15.41 15.60 15.17
C THR A 513 -15.64 16.67 14.11
N ARG A 514 -16.19 17.80 14.57
CA ARG A 514 -16.36 19.05 13.81
C ARG A 514 -15.31 20.11 14.19
N GLY A 515 -14.37 19.75 15.08
CA GLY A 515 -13.33 20.62 15.64
C GLY A 515 -11.94 19.97 15.53
N GLN A 516 -10.91 20.65 16.04
CA GLN A 516 -9.51 20.32 15.76
C GLN A 516 -8.70 19.82 16.98
N ASP A 517 -9.25 19.91 18.20
CA ASP A 517 -8.57 19.41 19.41
C ASP A 517 -8.71 17.88 19.51
N MET A 518 -7.61 17.17 19.77
CA MET A 518 -7.62 15.73 20.07
C MET A 518 -8.28 15.43 21.42
#